data_AF-A0A529SW70-F1
#
_entry.id   AF-A0A529SW70-F1
#
_cell.length_a   1.000
_cell.length_b   1.000
_cell.length_c   1.000
_cell.angle_alpha   90.00
_cell.angle_beta   90.00
_cell.angle_gamma   90.00
#
_symmetry.space_group_name_H-M   'P 1'
#
loop_
_entity.id
_entity.type
_entity.pdbx_description
1 polymer ?
#
loop_
_entity_poly.entity_id
_entity_poly.type
_entity_poly.pdbx_seq_one_letter_code
_entity_poly.pdbx_strand_id
1 'polypeptide(L)' 'VYLDGEVVTGATLPDTVELREIPDYRYRYVYVNNQPALVDPGTRRIVYVMR' A
#
# COMPACT_ATOMS: atom_id res chain seq x y z
N VAL A 1 -7.04 -8.35 0.11
CA VAL A 1 -7.70 -7.29 -0.68
C VAL A 1 -7.22 -7.44 -2.10
N TYR A 2 -8.14 -7.67 -3.04
CA TYR A 2 -7.82 -7.72 -4.45
C TYR A 2 -8.26 -6.39 -5.06
N LEU A 3 -7.31 -5.65 -5.63
CA LEU A 3 -7.65 -4.53 -6.48
C LEU A 3 -7.78 -5.11 -7.89
N ASP A 4 -8.98 -5.06 -8.46
CA ASP A 4 -9.21 -5.37 -9.87
C ASP A 4 -8.49 -4.30 -10.71
N GLY A 5 -7.25 -4.61 -11.10
CA GLY A 5 -6.37 -3.71 -11.83
C GLY A 5 -4.92 -3.91 -11.41
N GLU A 6 -4.02 -3.78 -12.38
CA GLU A 6 -2.57 -3.73 -12.19
C GLU A 6 -2.25 -2.83 -10.97
N VAL A 7 -1.36 -3.25 -10.06
CA VAL A 7 -1.04 -2.45 -8.87
C VAL A 7 -0.32 -1.18 -9.33
N VAL A 8 -1.08 -0.11 -9.54
CA VAL A 8 -0.54 1.15 -10.05
C VAL A 8 -0.10 2.02 -8.88
N THR A 9 1.10 2.59 -8.99
CA THR A 9 1.53 3.69 -8.12
C THR A 9 0.52 4.84 -8.20
N GLY A 10 0.17 5.43 -7.05
CA GLY A 10 -0.82 6.51 -6.95
C GLY A 10 -2.25 6.07 -6.62
N ALA A 11 -2.55 4.77 -6.60
CA ALA A 11 -3.85 4.27 -6.15
C ALA A 11 -4.07 4.53 -4.64
N THR A 12 -5.29 4.87 -4.25
CA THR A 12 -5.70 5.04 -2.84
C THR A 12 -6.32 3.75 -2.32
N LEU A 13 -5.87 3.28 -1.16
CA LEU A 13 -6.39 2.08 -0.51
C LEU A 13 -7.67 2.38 0.28
N PRO A 14 -8.72 1.55 0.15
CA PRO A 14 -9.91 1.63 1.00
C PRO A 14 -9.55 1.53 2.49
N ASP A 15 -10.34 2.13 3.38
CA ASP A 15 -10.09 2.10 4.83
C ASP A 15 -10.16 0.70 5.45
N THR A 16 -10.80 -0.25 4.75
CA THR A 16 -10.88 -1.66 5.12
C THR A 16 -9.55 -2.41 4.98
N VAL A 17 -8.56 -1.81 4.29
CA VAL A 17 -7.23 -2.39 4.14
C VAL A 17 -6.39 -2.11 5.38
N GLU A 18 -5.96 -3.16 6.06
CA GLU A 18 -5.03 -3.03 7.18
C GLU A 18 -3.64 -2.64 6.67
N LEU A 19 -3.10 -1.56 7.23
CA LEU A 19 -1.76 -1.08 6.92
C LEU A 19 -0.81 -1.50 8.04
N ARG A 20 0.28 -2.17 7.71
CA ARG A 20 1.29 -2.59 8.69
C ARG A 20 2.33 -1.49 8.88
N GLU A 21 2.69 -1.22 10.12
CA GLU A 21 3.72 -0.24 10.46
C GLU A 21 5.12 -0.83 10.25
N ILE A 22 6.06 0.03 9.87
CA ILE A 22 7.48 -0.28 9.79
C ILE A 22 8.17 0.58 10.84
N PRO A 23 8.88 -0.01 11.83
CA PRO A 23 9.62 0.76 12.83
C PRO A 23 10.59 1.75 12.18
N ASP A 24 10.70 2.95 12.76
CA ASP A 24 11.58 4.02 12.31
C ASP A 24 11.39 4.47 10.85
N TYR A 25 10.19 4.25 10.29
CA TYR A 25 9.90 4.56 8.89
C TYR A 25 8.59 5.34 8.73
N ARG A 26 8.59 6.27 7.77
CA ARG A 26 7.45 7.17 7.49
C ARG A 26 6.31 6.53 6.70
N TYR A 27 6.57 5.40 6.05
CA TYR A 27 5.60 4.70 5.22
C TYR A 27 5.13 3.42 5.89
N ARG A 28 3.91 3.00 5.53
CA ARG A 28 3.36 1.71 5.92
C ARG A 28 3.49 0.71 4.80
N TYR A 29 3.34 -0.56 5.17
CA TYR A 29 3.47 -1.69 4.28
C TYR A 29 2.13 -2.41 4.09
N VAL A 30 1.88 -2.89 2.88
CA VAL A 30 0.73 -3.73 2.55
C VAL A 30 1.10 -4.75 1.48
N TYR A 31 0.37 -5.86 1.42
CA TYR A 31 0.38 -6.76 0.27
C TYR A 31 -0.83 -6.47 -0.61
N VAL A 32 -0.59 -6.11 -1.87
CA VAL A 32 -1.62 -5.93 -2.90
C VAL A 32 -1.33 -6.92 -4.02
N ASN A 33 -2.30 -7.78 -4.36
CA ASN A 33 -2.14 -8.76 -5.44
C ASN A 33 -0.84 -9.57 -5.32
N ASN A 34 -0.52 -10.03 -4.10
CA ASN A 34 0.71 -10.76 -3.74
C ASN A 34 2.03 -9.97 -3.90
N GLN A 35 1.97 -8.67 -4.20
CA GLN A 35 3.15 -7.81 -4.28
C GLN A 35 3.24 -6.90 -3.04
N PRO A 36 4.46 -6.74 -2.47
CA PRO A 36 4.72 -5.72 -1.47
C PRO A 36 4.47 -4.31 -2.01
N ALA A 37 3.83 -3.45 -1.23
CA ALA A 37 3.73 -2.04 -1.55
C ALA A 37 3.95 -1.16 -0.31
N LEU A 38 4.56 0.00 -0.54
CA LEU A 38 4.69 1.07 0.44
C LEU A 38 3.57 2.08 0.24
N VAL A 39 3.04 2.57 1.37
CA VAL A 39 1.85 3.41 1.44
C VAL A 39 2.12 4.61 2.32
N ASP A 40 1.68 5.78 1.89
CA ASP A 40 1.58 6.97 2.74
C ASP A 40 0.39 6.82 3.71
N PRO A 41 0.59 6.77 5.04
CA PRO A 41 -0.49 6.52 5.98
C PRO A 41 -1.50 7.67 6.12
N GLY A 42 -1.10 8.91 5.79
CA GLY A 42 -1.99 10.07 5.88
C GLY A 42 -2.98 10.14 4.72
N THR A 43 -2.56 9.67 3.54
CA THR A 43 -3.38 9.69 2.32
C THR A 43 -3.86 8.31 1.85
N ARG A 44 -3.32 7.24 2.45
CA ARG A 44 -3.52 5.83 2.04
C ARG A 44 -3.14 5.56 0.58
N ARG A 45 -2.25 6.37 0.01
CA ARG A 45 -1.78 6.23 -1.37
C ARG A 45 -0.59 5.29 -1.47
N ILE A 46 -0.61 4.41 -2.46
CA ILE A 46 0.53 3.59 -2.84
C ILE A 46 1.61 4.49 -3.44
N VAL A 47 2.75 4.58 -2.77
CA VAL A 47 3.91 5.37 -3.22
C VAL A 47 4.94 4.53 -3.97
N TYR A 48 4.96 3.21 -3.71
CA TYR A 48 5.90 2.30 -4.34
C TYR A 48 5.39 0.86 -4.31
N VAL A 49 5.69 0.08 -5.35
CA VAL A 49 5.40 -1.36 -5.45
C VAL A 49 6.73 -2.07 -5.66
N MET A 50 7.06 -3.02 -4.80
CA MET A 50 8.26 -3.85 -4.98
C MET A 50 7.99 -4.87 -6.10
N ARG A 51 8.93 -4.98 -7.03
CA ARG A 51 8.93 -5.95 -8.14
C ARG A 51 10.04 -6.98 -7.93
#